data_AF-A0A7X8PNG9-F1
#
_entry.id   AF-A0A7X8PNG9-F1
#
_cell.length_a   1.000
_cell.length_b   1.000
_cell.length_c   1.000
_cell.angle_alpha   90.00
_cell.angle_beta   90.00
_cell.angle_gamma   90.00
#
_symmetry.space_group_name_H-M   'P 1'
#
loop_
_entity.id
_entity.type
_entity.pdbx_description
1 polymer ?
#
loop_
_entity_poly.entity_id
_entity_poly.type
_entity_poly.pdbx_seq_one_letter_code
_entity_poly.pdbx_strand_id
1 'polypeptide(L)'
;KNKEGKITRKQLEVDFVANRGSQRYYIQSAFAIPDLKKMNQEQASLVNIPDSFKKIIVVAHETPLWRNEHGITIMNIYDFLLDKDSLKH
;
A
#
# COMPACT_ATOMS: atom_id res chain seq x y z
N LYS A 1 4.49 4.75 -23.57
CA LYS A 1 3.92 5.16 -24.88
C LYS A 1 2.72 4.26 -25.16
N ASN A 2 1.57 4.80 -25.56
CA ASN A 2 0.46 3.98 -26.07
C ASN A 2 0.84 3.39 -27.45
N LYS A 3 -0.03 2.57 -28.04
CA LYS A 3 0.18 1.95 -29.37
C LYS A 3 0.42 2.98 -30.49
N GLU A 4 0.13 4.26 -30.25
CA GLU A 4 0.28 5.39 -31.17
C GLU A 4 1.53 6.25 -30.88
N GLY A 5 2.41 5.80 -29.98
CA GLY A 5 3.65 6.53 -29.67
C GLY A 5 3.50 7.71 -28.70
N LYS A 6 2.28 7.99 -28.20
CA LYS A 6 1.98 9.07 -27.26
C LYS A 6 2.36 8.69 -25.84
N ILE A 7 3.05 9.57 -25.11
CA ILE A 7 3.36 9.38 -23.69
C ILE A 7 2.11 9.75 -22.89
N THR A 8 1.47 8.75 -22.30
CA THR A 8 0.40 8.95 -21.32
C THR A 8 1.02 8.98 -19.92
N ARG A 9 0.88 10.10 -19.21
CA ARG A 9 1.26 10.21 -17.81
C ARG A 9 0.07 9.78 -16.97
N LYS A 10 0.21 8.68 -16.22
CA LYS A 10 -0.81 8.24 -15.28
C LYS A 10 -0.45 8.79 -13.91
N GLN A 11 -1.35 9.56 -13.30
CA GLN A 11 -1.25 9.88 -11.88
C GLN A 11 -1.72 8.64 -11.10
N LEU A 12 -0.92 8.25 -10.11
CA LEU A 12 -1.27 7.17 -9.20
C LEU A 12 -1.64 7.83 -7.87
N GLU A 13 -2.80 7.49 -7.36
CA GLU A 13 -3.33 8.01 -6.10
C GLU A 13 -3.07 7.01 -4.96
N VAL A 14 -3.02 7.53 -3.74
CA VAL A 14 -2.98 6.74 -2.51
C VAL A 14 -4.26 7.06 -1.76
N ASP A 15 -4.96 6.04 -1.27
CA ASP A 15 -6.26 6.23 -0.59
C ASP A 15 -6.14 7.16 0.62
N PHE A 16 -5.13 6.95 1.46
CA PHE A 16 -4.90 7.76 2.66
C PHE A 16 -3.43 8.10 2.87
N VAL A 17 -3.20 9.33 3.32
CA VAL A 17 -1.89 9.79 3.82
C VAL A 17 -2.08 10.36 5.22
N ALA A 18 -1.43 9.75 6.20
CA ALA A 18 -1.49 10.20 7.60
C ALA A 18 -0.13 10.73 8.05
N ASN A 19 -0.14 11.87 8.75
CA ASN A 19 1.06 12.52 9.27
C ASN A 19 0.90 12.80 10.77
N ARG A 20 1.92 12.46 11.57
CA ARG A 20 2.04 12.84 12.98
C ARG A 20 3.49 13.11 13.33
N GLY A 21 3.85 14.39 13.40
CA GLY A 21 5.25 14.81 13.61
C GLY A 21 6.15 14.26 12.50
N SER A 22 7.19 13.52 12.86
CA SER A 22 8.10 12.84 11.92
C SER A 22 7.55 11.53 11.36
N GLN A 23 6.37 11.08 11.80
CA GLN A 23 5.75 9.86 11.31
C GLN A 23 4.85 10.18 10.12
N ARG A 24 5.07 9.48 9.00
CA ARG A 24 4.18 9.50 7.84
C ARG A 24 3.85 8.08 7.43
N TYR A 25 2.59 7.89 7.04
CA TYR A 25 2.05 6.61 6.57
C TYR A 25 1.30 6.82 5.26
N TYR A 26 1.60 5.97 4.28
CA TYR A 26 0.83 5.81 3.06
C TYR A 26 0.02 4.53 3.18
N ILE A 27 -1.30 4.62 3.06
CA ILE A 27 -2.20 3.49 3.27
C ILE A 27 -3.06 3.30 2.03
N GLN A 28 -3.05 2.08 1.50
CA GLN A 28 -3.93 1.62 0.44
C GLN A 28 -4.88 0.56 1.01
N SER A 29 -6.14 0.58 0.59
CA SER A 29 -7.12 -0.44 0.94
C SER A 29 -7.37 -1.36 -0.25
N ALA A 30 -7.53 -2.65 0.02
CA ALA A 30 -7.88 -3.63 -1.01
C ALA A 30 -8.84 -4.68 -0.44
N PHE A 31 -9.78 -5.16 -1.26
CA PHE A 31 -10.66 -6.26 -0.83
C PHE A 31 -9.87 -7.56 -0.60
N ALA A 32 -9.00 -7.91 -1.56
CA ALA A 32 -8.14 -9.10 -1.50
C ALA A 32 -6.90 -8.93 -2.40
N ILE A 33 -5.84 -9.71 -2.13
CA ILE A 33 -4.63 -9.82 -2.96
C ILE A 33 -4.39 -11.30 -3.29
N PRO A 34 -5.14 -11.87 -4.24
CA PRO A 34 -5.09 -13.30 -4.56
C PRO A 34 -3.85 -13.69 -5.39
N ASP A 35 -3.22 -12.72 -6.06
CA ASP A 35 -2.11 -12.96 -6.98
C ASP A 35 -1.14 -11.78 -7.07
N LEU A 36 0.00 -12.01 -7.71
CA LEU A 36 1.05 -11.02 -7.90
C LEU A 36 0.62 -9.86 -8.80
N LYS A 37 -0.30 -10.09 -9.75
CA LYS A 37 -0.80 -9.02 -10.63
C LYS A 37 -1.63 -8.02 -9.82
N LYS A 38 -2.50 -8.51 -8.94
CA LYS A 38 -3.27 -7.67 -8.02
C LYS A 38 -2.34 -6.98 -7.02
N MET A 39 -1.35 -7.67 -6.48
CA MET A 39 -0.34 -7.05 -5.61
C MET A 39 0.34 -5.86 -6.32
N ASN A 40 0.84 -6.09 -7.54
CA ASN A 40 1.50 -5.05 -8.34
C ASN A 40 0.57 -3.88 -8.66
N GLN A 41 -0.73 -4.13 -8.85
CA GLN A 41 -1.71 -3.08 -9.05
C GLN A 41 -1.92 -2.23 -7.79
N GLU A 42 -2.14 -2.86 -6.64
CA GLU A 42 -2.42 -2.14 -5.38
C GLU A 42 -1.20 -1.39 -4.84
N GLN A 43 0.00 -1.96 -5.01
CA GLN A 43 1.22 -1.33 -4.52
C GLN A 43 1.80 -0.26 -5.48
N ALA A 44 1.26 -0.12 -6.69
CA ALA A 44 1.86 0.71 -7.74
C ALA A 44 2.07 2.16 -7.29
N SER A 45 1.09 2.76 -6.63
CA SER A 45 1.22 4.12 -6.09
C SER A 45 2.31 4.20 -5.03
N LEU A 46 2.31 3.25 -4.09
CA LEU A 46 3.24 3.18 -2.96
C LEU A 46 4.70 3.02 -3.40
N VAL A 47 4.99 2.12 -4.33
CA VAL A 47 6.35 1.86 -4.83
C VAL A 47 6.95 3.07 -5.56
N ASN A 48 6.10 3.88 -6.20
CA ASN A 48 6.56 5.06 -6.95
C ASN A 48 6.77 6.30 -6.08
N ILE A 49 6.55 6.23 -4.76
CA ILE A 49 6.83 7.33 -3.84
C ILE A 49 8.30 7.23 -3.40
N PRO A 50 9.16 8.20 -3.78
CA PRO A 50 10.60 8.10 -3.58
C PRO A 50 11.02 8.55 -2.16
N ASP A 51 10.43 7.92 -1.15
CA ASP A 51 10.80 8.11 0.26
C ASP A 51 10.77 6.79 1.05
N SER A 52 11.30 6.85 2.27
CA SER A 52 11.39 5.71 3.19
C SER A 52 10.28 5.65 4.24
N PHE A 53 9.24 6.49 4.12
CA PHE A 53 8.14 6.46 5.08
C PHE A 53 7.32 5.17 4.91
N LYS A 54 6.63 4.78 6.00
CA LYS A 54 5.91 3.51 6.08
C LYS A 54 4.78 3.45 5.04
N LYS A 55 4.69 2.32 4.37
CA LYS A 55 3.71 2.00 3.32
C LYS A 55 2.95 0.75 3.75
N ILE A 56 1.62 0.84 3.76
CA ILE A 56 0.74 -0.19 4.31
C ILE A 56 -0.37 -0.51 3.30
N ILE A 57 -0.68 -1.79 3.12
CA ILE A 57 -1.89 -2.25 2.42
C ILE A 57 -2.77 -2.97 3.43
N VAL A 58 -4.00 -2.49 3.61
CA VAL A 58 -5.01 -3.11 4.48
C VAL A 58 -5.95 -3.95 3.63
N VAL A 59 -6.11 -5.23 3.99
CA VAL A 59 -7.00 -6.15 3.27
C VAL A 59 -8.21 -6.58 4.10
N ALA A 60 -9.35 -6.83 3.45
CA ALA A 60 -10.60 -7.13 4.16
C ALA A 60 -10.62 -8.52 4.82
N HIS A 61 -9.92 -9.50 4.26
CA HIS A 61 -9.94 -10.89 4.73
C HIS A 61 -8.79 -11.20 5.70
N GLU A 62 -8.99 -12.22 6.53
CA GLU A 62 -7.96 -12.75 7.42
C GLU A 62 -6.75 -13.23 6.60
N THR A 63 -5.67 -12.48 6.73
CA THR A 63 -4.34 -12.81 6.21
C THR A 63 -3.35 -12.54 7.32
N PRO A 64 -2.31 -13.37 7.49
CA PRO A 64 -1.22 -13.04 8.38
C PRO A 64 -0.65 -11.66 8.05
N LEU A 65 -0.13 -10.94 9.04
CA LEU A 65 0.67 -9.76 8.76
C LEU A 65 1.99 -10.20 8.09
N TRP A 66 2.34 -9.60 6.96
CA TRP A 66 3.60 -9.87 6.28
C TRP A 66 4.14 -8.64 5.56
N ARG A 67 5.41 -8.72 5.12
CA ARG A 67 6.06 -7.66 4.34
C ARG A 67 6.55 -8.22 3.02
N ASN A 68 6.35 -7.45 1.96
CA ASN A 68 6.88 -7.80 0.64
C ASN A 68 8.31 -7.27 0.44
N GLU A 69 8.88 -7.57 -0.71
CA GLU A 69 10.24 -7.18 -1.10
C GLU A 69 10.43 -5.66 -1.22
N HIS A 70 9.35 -4.89 -1.34
CA HIS A 70 9.37 -3.42 -1.35
C HIS A 70 9.27 -2.81 0.06
N GLY A 71 9.24 -3.63 1.12
CA GLY A 71 9.08 -3.16 2.50
C GLY A 71 7.67 -2.68 2.85
N ILE A 72 6.68 -2.97 1.99
CA ILE A 72 5.28 -2.63 2.24
C ILE A 72 4.71 -3.65 3.21
N THR A 73 4.04 -3.18 4.25
CA THR A 73 3.37 -4.04 5.24
C THR A 73 1.96 -4.34 4.77
N ILE A 74 1.60 -5.62 4.69
CA ILE A 74 0.27 -6.09 4.35
C ILE A 74 -0.34 -6.69 5.60
N MET A 75 -1.51 -6.19 5.99
CA MET A 75 -2.22 -6.66 7.19
C MET A 75 -3.72 -6.69 6.94
N ASN A 76 -4.43 -7.56 7.66
CA ASN A 76 -5.88 -7.58 7.59
C ASN A 76 -6.50 -6.41 8.37
N ILE A 77 -7.77 -6.12 8.09
CA ILE A 77 -8.51 -5.02 8.71
C ILE A 77 -8.64 -5.16 10.23
N TYR A 78 -8.68 -6.39 10.77
CA TYR A 78 -8.76 -6.62 12.21
C TYR A 78 -7.46 -6.22 12.90
N ASP A 79 -6.31 -6.65 12.37
CA ASP A 79 -5.00 -6.25 12.90
C ASP A 79 -4.84 -4.73 12.84
N PHE A 80 -5.27 -4.10 11.75
CA PHE A 80 -5.20 -2.65 11.59
C PHE A 80 -6.02 -1.88 12.66
N LEU A 81 -7.24 -2.34 12.94
CA LEU A 81 -8.19 -1.64 13.81
C LEU A 81 -8.08 -2.02 15.29
N LEU A 82 -7.74 -3.27 15.60
CA LEU A 82 -7.80 -3.82 16.95
C LEU A 82 -6.46 -3.76 17.67
N ASP A 83 -5.34 -3.74 16.95
CA ASP A 83 -4.02 -3.54 17.55
C ASP A 83 -3.67 -2.05 17.62
N LYS A 84 -3.48 -1.55 18.86
CA LYS A 84 -3.07 -0.16 19.12
C LYS A 84 -1.70 0.18 18.54
N ASP A 85 -0.86 -0.83 18.32
CA ASP A 85 0.47 -0.73 17.76
C ASP A 85 0.53 -1.21 16.30
N SER A 86 -0.62 -1.37 15.62
CA SER A 86 -0.69 -1.86 14.23
C SER A 86 0.24 -1.13 13.26
N LEU A 87 0.39 0.18 13.44
CA LEU A 87 1.27 1.03 12.61
C LEU A 87 2.77 0.91 12.94
N LYS A 88 3.14 0.24 14.03
CA LYS A 88 4.53 0.07 14.47
C LYS A 88 5.17 -1.21 13.91
N HIS A 89 4.38 -2.19 13.52
CA HIS A 89 4.85 -3.44 12.90
C HIS A 89 5.79 -3.23 11.74
#